data_AF-A0A6S6XTI0-F1
#
_entry.id   AF-A0A6S6XTI0-F1
#
_cell.length_a   1.000
_cell.length_b   1.000
_cell.length_c   1.000
_cell.angle_alpha   90.00
_cell.angle_beta   90.00
_cell.angle_gamma   90.00
#
_symmetry.space_group_name_H-M   'P 1'
#
loop_
_entity.id
_entity.type
_entity.pdbx_description
1 polymer ?
#
loop_
_entity_poly.entity_id
_entity_poly.type
_entity_poly.pdbx_seq_one_letter_code
_entity_poly.pdbx_strand_id
1 'polypeptide(L)'
;MRVKWNDQIINVQNQADNPSKDFFCVWNGYTIEIILDEWVKRYYKKKSYRVACSTPVGGYIVDGVCNSIKEGLQECFDNIDYPLKTIDDYENDSRHIY
;
A
#
# COMPACT_ATOMS: atom_id res chain seq x y z
N MET A 1 6.31 -6.21 9.84
CA MET A 1 7.18 -5.18 9.23
C MET A 1 6.86 -3.86 9.89
N ARG A 2 7.89 -3.07 10.24
CA ARG A 2 7.70 -1.80 10.95
C ARG A 2 7.78 -0.63 9.96
N VAL A 3 6.79 0.25 10.00
CA VAL A 3 6.73 1.49 9.21
C VAL A 3 6.39 2.66 10.09
N LYS A 4 6.83 3.86 9.67
CA LYS A 4 6.47 5.10 10.35
C LYS A 4 5.21 5.67 9.70
N TRP A 5 4.22 6.04 10.49
CA TRP A 5 3.02 6.72 10.03
C TRP A 5 2.56 7.69 11.11
N ASN A 6 2.36 8.96 10.77
CA ASN A 6 1.92 10.02 11.70
C ASN A 6 2.71 10.05 13.03
N ASP A 7 4.04 10.04 12.93
CA ASP A 7 4.99 9.95 14.07
C ASP A 7 4.88 8.70 14.97
N GLN A 8 4.09 7.71 14.58
CA GLN A 8 3.97 6.42 15.25
C GLN A 8 4.67 5.31 14.44
N ILE A 9 5.14 4.27 15.15
CA ILE A 9 5.66 3.06 14.51
C ILE A 9 4.56 2.01 14.50
N ILE A 10 4.10 1.66 13.30
CA ILE A 10 3.08 0.63 13.08
C ILE A 10 3.77 -0.68 12.71
N ASN A 11 3.32 -1.79 13.32
CA ASN A 11 3.74 -3.12 12.90
C ASN A 11 2.70 -3.74 11.98
N VAL A 12 3.01 -3.80 10.69
CA VAL A 12 2.16 -4.35 9.63
C VAL A 12 2.55 -5.80 9.38
N GLN A 13 1.59 -6.72 9.45
CA GLN A 13 1.85 -8.12 9.13
C GLN A 13 1.70 -8.37 7.63
N ASN A 14 2.56 -9.23 7.10
CA ASN A 14 2.39 -9.73 5.73
C ASN A 14 1.25 -10.77 5.75
N GLN A 15 0.21 -10.50 4.99
CA GLN A 15 -0.98 -11.32 4.80
C GLN A 15 -0.98 -11.98 3.41
N ALA A 16 0.15 -11.97 2.70
CA ALA A 16 0.28 -12.65 1.42
C ALA A 16 0.04 -14.16 1.59
N ASP A 17 -1.07 -14.63 1.00
CA ASP A 17 -1.47 -16.05 1.00
C ASP A 17 -0.87 -16.81 -0.20
N ASN A 18 -0.31 -16.10 -1.17
CA ASN A 18 0.21 -16.69 -2.42
C ASN A 18 1.69 -16.33 -2.61
N PRO A 19 2.55 -17.29 -3.02
CA PRO A 19 3.97 -17.03 -3.34
C PRO A 19 4.20 -15.99 -4.44
N SER A 20 3.17 -15.65 -5.23
CA SER A 20 3.26 -14.61 -6.27
C SER A 20 3.17 -13.18 -5.72
N LYS A 21 2.80 -13.00 -4.44
CA LYS A 21 2.78 -11.71 -3.75
C LYS A 21 3.86 -11.71 -2.68
N ASP A 22 4.96 -10.99 -2.90
CA ASP A 22 6.03 -10.87 -1.90
C ASP A 22 5.54 -10.21 -0.62
N PHE A 23 4.63 -9.24 -0.74
CA PHE A 23 3.95 -8.64 0.40
C PHE A 23 2.54 -8.21 0.04
N PHE A 24 1.61 -8.49 0.95
CA PHE A 24 0.24 -8.04 0.86
C PHE A 24 -0.23 -7.68 2.27
N CYS A 25 -0.95 -6.58 2.43
CA CYS A 25 -1.67 -6.34 3.67
C CYS A 25 -2.90 -5.48 3.42
N VAL A 26 -3.91 -5.68 4.25
CA VAL A 26 -5.01 -4.75 4.41
C VAL A 26 -4.83 -4.00 5.72
N TRP A 27 -4.68 -2.69 5.66
CA TRP A 27 -4.52 -1.82 6.82
C TRP A 27 -5.60 -0.74 6.82
N ASN A 28 -6.48 -0.75 7.81
CA ASN A 28 -7.56 0.23 7.95
C ASN A 28 -8.43 0.41 6.67
N GLY A 29 -8.67 -0.70 5.96
CA GLY A 29 -9.39 -0.71 4.67
C GLY A 29 -8.52 -0.36 3.44
N TYR A 30 -7.31 0.16 3.63
CA TYR A 30 -6.34 0.33 2.54
C TYR A 30 -5.76 -1.03 2.17
N THR A 31 -5.67 -1.27 0.87
CA THR A 31 -5.04 -2.47 0.34
C THR A 31 -3.65 -2.10 -0.17
N ILE A 32 -2.63 -2.79 0.33
CA ILE A 32 -1.25 -2.59 -0.08
C ILE A 32 -0.73 -3.90 -0.68
N GLU A 33 -0.23 -3.81 -1.90
CA GLU A 33 0.29 -4.94 -2.66
C GLU A 33 1.69 -4.62 -3.13
N ILE A 34 2.63 -5.53 -2.87
CA ILE A 34 4.01 -5.41 -3.32
C ILE A 34 4.42 -6.74 -3.95
N ILE A 35 4.82 -6.68 -5.21
CA ILE A 35 5.10 -7.84 -6.04
C ILE A 35 6.53 -7.71 -6.56
N LEU A 36 7.31 -8.80 -6.50
CA LEU A 36 8.62 -8.83 -7.13
C LEU A 36 8.50 -8.61 -8.64
N ASP A 37 9.13 -7.53 -9.11
CA ASP A 37 9.35 -7.23 -10.51
C ASP A 37 10.83 -7.49 -10.82
N GLU A 38 11.18 -8.76 -11.10
CA GLU A 38 12.54 -9.14 -11.45
C GLU A 38 12.78 -8.93 -12.95
N TRP A 39 13.64 -7.96 -13.29
CA TRP A 39 14.13 -7.78 -14.65
C TRP A 39 15.45 -8.50 -14.84
N VAL A 40 15.43 -9.57 -15.64
CA VAL A 40 16.63 -10.30 -16.06
C VAL A 40 16.97 -9.90 -17.50
N LYS A 41 18.01 -9.07 -17.67
CA LYS A 41 18.70 -8.92 -18.96
C LYS A 41 19.97 -9.77 -18.96
N ARG A 42 20.42 -10.19 -20.15
CA ARG A 42 21.51 -11.16 -20.41
C ARG A 42 22.81 -10.98 -19.59
N TYR A 43 23.06 -9.79 -19.04
CA TYR A 43 24.24 -9.45 -18.22
C TYR A 43 23.92 -8.70 -16.91
N TYR A 44 22.63 -8.47 -16.60
CA TYR A 44 22.24 -7.70 -15.42
C TYR A 44 20.92 -8.24 -14.84
N LYS A 45 20.94 -8.59 -13.56
CA LYS A 45 19.75 -8.87 -12.78
C LYS A 45 19.43 -7.63 -11.95
N LYS A 46 18.28 -7.00 -12.23
CA LYS A 46 17.74 -5.96 -11.36
C LYS A 46 16.58 -6.54 -10.58
N LYS A 47 16.70 -6.53 -9.26
CA LYS A 47 15.59 -6.82 -8.36
C LYS A 47 14.85 -5.52 -8.11
N SER A 48 13.62 -5.41 -8.60
CA SER A 48 12.70 -4.33 -8.31
C SER A 48 11.41 -4.91 -7.75
N TYR A 49 10.60 -4.07 -7.14
CA TYR A 49 9.31 -4.44 -6.60
C TYR A 49 8.28 -3.45 -7.12
N ARG A 50 7.20 -3.96 -7.70
CA ARG A 50 6.06 -3.12 -8.03
C ARG A 50 5.24 -2.92 -6.77
N VAL A 51 4.93 -1.67 -6.46
CA VAL A 51 4.12 -1.28 -5.31
C VAL A 51 2.78 -0.74 -5.81
N ALA A 52 1.69 -1.15 -5.17
CA ALA A 52 0.38 -0.59 -5.37
C ALA A 52 -0.29 -0.36 -4.01
N CYS A 53 -0.89 0.83 -3.84
CA CYS A 53 -1.71 1.17 -2.69
C CYS A 53 -3.07 1.65 -3.17
N SER A 54 -4.12 0.99 -2.69
CA SER A 54 -5.50 1.30 -3.01
C SER A 54 -6.26 1.71 -1.77
N THR A 55 -7.12 2.71 -1.94
CA THR A 55 -8.09 3.16 -0.94
C THR A 55 -9.19 2.11 -0.72
N PRO A 56 -9.88 2.16 0.44
CA PRO A 56 -11.05 1.31 0.70
C PRO A 56 -12.18 1.45 -0.35
N VAL A 57 -12.26 2.59 -1.02
CA VAL A 57 -13.29 2.91 -2.02
C VAL A 57 -12.86 2.57 -3.47
N GLY A 58 -11.71 1.92 -3.64
CA GLY A 58 -11.26 1.42 -4.94
C GLY A 58 -10.44 2.39 -5.80
N GLY A 59 -10.05 3.55 -5.27
CA GLY A 59 -9.09 4.47 -5.91
C GLY A 59 -7.64 4.08 -5.63
N TYR A 60 -6.73 4.28 -6.59
CA TYR A 60 -5.29 4.06 -6.42
C TYR A 60 -4.60 5.33 -5.89
N ILE A 61 -3.76 5.18 -4.87
CA ILE A 61 -2.99 6.26 -4.23
C ILE A 61 -1.54 6.21 -4.71
N VAL A 62 -0.98 5.00 -4.77
CA VAL A 62 0.40 4.75 -5.17
C VAL A 62 0.40 3.64 -6.21
N ASP A 63 1.04 3.85 -7.35
CA ASP A 63 1.45 2.82 -8.31
C ASP A 63 2.88 3.15 -8.73
N GLY A 64 3.82 2.28 -8.41
CA GLY A 64 5.23 2.60 -8.53
C GLY A 64 6.16 1.39 -8.49
N VAL A 65 7.46 1.66 -8.54
CA VAL A 65 8.52 0.64 -8.48
C VAL A 65 9.55 1.05 -7.44
N CYS A 66 9.84 0.15 -6.49
CA CYS A 66 10.82 0.35 -5.43
C CYS A 66 11.92 -0.73 -5.46
N ASN A 67 13.02 -0.50 -4.75
CA ASN A 67 14.12 -1.48 -4.67
C ASN A 67 13.92 -2.51 -3.55
N SER A 68 13.04 -2.21 -2.59
CA SER A 68 12.74 -3.10 -1.47
C SER A 68 11.29 -2.98 -1.02
N ILE A 69 10.76 -4.07 -0.48
CA ILE A 69 9.41 -4.14 0.09
C ILE A 69 9.21 -3.07 1.18
N LYS A 70 10.24 -2.81 1.99
CA LYS A 70 10.17 -1.81 3.06
C LYS A 70 10.03 -0.39 2.53
N GLU A 71 10.78 -0.04 1.48
CA GLU A 71 10.66 1.28 0.84
C GLU A 71 9.27 1.46 0.23
N GLY A 72 8.80 0.45 -0.52
CA GLY A 72 7.46 0.50 -1.10
C GLY A 72 6.37 0.62 -0.02
N LEU A 73 6.49 -0.15 1.05
CA LEU A 73 5.54 -0.06 2.16
C LEU A 73 5.58 1.32 2.82
N GLN A 74 6.77 1.88 3.05
CA GLN A 74 6.89 3.22 3.63
C GLN A 74 6.29 4.28 2.71
N GLU A 75 6.52 4.21 1.40
CA GLU A 75 5.93 5.10 0.40
C GLU A 75 4.39 5.04 0.42
N CYS A 76 3.81 3.84 0.55
CA CYS A 76 2.37 3.69 0.73
C CYS A 76 1.90 4.43 1.99
N PHE A 77 2.54 4.23 3.13
CA PHE A 77 2.15 4.90 4.39
C PHE A 77 2.40 6.41 4.36
N ASP A 78 3.43 6.90 3.67
CA ASP A 78 3.71 8.34 3.51
C ASP A 78 2.63 9.03 2.65
N ASN A 79 2.01 8.31 1.72
CA ASN A 79 0.92 8.82 0.86
C ASN A 79 -0.49 8.51 1.40
N ILE A 80 -0.60 7.69 2.45
CA ILE A 80 -1.87 7.55 3.20
C ILE A 80 -2.04 8.80 4.05
N ASP A 81 -2.52 9.86 3.39
CA ASP A 81 -2.86 11.16 3.99
C ASP A 81 -4.25 11.14 4.64
N TYR A 82 -5.02 10.07 4.45
CA TYR A 82 -6.37 10.01 4.99
C TYR A 82 -6.30 10.01 6.52
N PRO A 83 -6.86 11.04 7.21
CA PRO A 83 -7.29 10.83 8.58
C PRO A 83 -8.23 9.62 8.57
N LEU A 84 -8.32 8.89 9.68
CA LEU A 84 -9.36 7.88 9.89
C LEU A 84 -10.75 8.54 9.73
N LYS A 85 -11.18 8.84 8.51
CA LYS A 85 -12.56 9.12 8.17
C LYS A 85 -13.25 7.80 8.37
N THR A 86 -13.82 7.68 9.56
CA THR A 86 -14.77 6.65 9.93
C THR A 86 -15.86 6.58 8.85
N ILE A 87 -16.49 5.42 8.71
CA ILE A 87 -17.57 5.21 7.73
C ILE A 87 -18.66 6.32 7.83
N ASP A 88 -18.83 6.92 9.03
CA ASP A 88 -19.63 8.11 9.31
C ASP A 88 -19.33 9.35 8.43
N ASP A 89 -18.07 9.58 8.04
CA ASP A 89 -17.70 10.73 7.18
C ASP A 89 -18.17 10.52 5.73
N TYR A 90 -18.29 9.27 5.28
CA TYR A 90 -18.79 8.93 3.93
C TYR A 90 -20.32 8.96 3.86
N GLU A 91 -21.03 8.60 4.94
CA GLU A 91 -22.49 8.72 4.99
C GLU A 91 -22.98 10.17 5.02
N ASN A 92 -22.13 11.13 5.42
CA ASN A 92 -22.53 12.54 5.52
C ASN A 92 -22.46 13.30 4.18
N ASP A 93 -21.58 12.87 3.26
CA ASP A 93 -21.47 13.46 1.91
C ASP A 93 -22.68 13.10 1.02
N SER A 94 -23.29 11.94 1.25
CA SER A 94 -24.48 11.48 0.51
C SER A 94 -25.79 12.15 0.95
N ARG A 95 -25.79 12.98 2.01
CA ARG A 95 -26.97 13.73 2.48
C ARG A 95 -27.08 15.15 1.93
N HIS A 96 -26.16 15.58 1.07
CA HIS A 96 -26.15 16.93 0.48
C HIS A 96 -26.51 17.00 -1.02
N ILE A 97 -26.99 15.91 -1.60
CA ILE A 97 -27.60 15.90 -2.94
C ILE A 97 -29.13 15.85 -2.76
N TYR A 98 -29.71 17.04 -2.75
CA TYR A 98 -31.14 17.34 -2.86
C TYR A 98 -31.78 16.69 -4.09
#